data_AF-A0A7S0N8F8-F1
#
_entry.id   AF-A0A7S0N8F8-F1
#
_cell.length_a   1.000
_cell.length_b   1.000
_cell.length_c   1.000
_cell.angle_alpha   90.00
_cell.angle_beta   90.00
_cell.angle_gamma   90.00
#
_symmetry.space_group_name_H-M   'P 1'
#
loop_
_entity.id
_entity.type
_entity.pdbx_description
1 polymer ?
#
loop_
_entity_poly.entity_id
_entity_poly.type
_entity_poly.pdbx_seq_one_letter_code
_entity_poly.pdbx_strand_id
1 'polypeptide(L)'
;YYDTVIGINSINGNTLFSMDFGEANDYQTRSWTACAGHGEYTLTASDERGDGWHGGTISVLDLDTGVQIVSAAAPAADSYNVSFNVPYEALVCQGQEHLLTAEVAAADRAEEIWWAVVPQSSLADPYANNLVVSASEVRTAPVANINTTVTLCVGDGSYYLVMGDTVGDGWHGASMTLRLAAA
;
A
#
# COMPACT_ATOMS: atom_id res chain seq x y z
N TYR A 1 25.38 -24.56 11.94
CA TYR A 1 25.50 -24.20 10.52
C TYR A 1 24.11 -24.21 9.99
N TYR A 2 23.72 -23.08 9.42
CA TYR A 2 22.38 -22.82 8.97
C TYR A 2 22.24 -23.39 7.57
N ASP A 3 21.33 -24.35 7.39
CA ASP A 3 21.21 -25.07 6.11
C ASP A 3 20.31 -24.30 5.16
N THR A 4 19.07 -24.06 5.60
CA THR A 4 18.03 -23.46 4.77
C THR A 4 17.74 -22.01 5.19
N VAL A 5 17.81 -21.09 4.23
CA VAL A 5 17.52 -19.67 4.40
C VAL A 5 16.46 -19.23 3.39
N ILE A 6 15.46 -18.49 3.87
CA ILE A 6 14.42 -17.87 3.04
C ILE A 6 14.48 -16.36 3.22
N GLY A 7 14.48 -15.62 2.14
CA GLY A 7 14.39 -14.16 2.17
C GLY A 7 13.40 -13.62 1.15
N ILE A 8 12.91 -12.41 1.42
CA ILE A 8 12.21 -11.60 0.43
C ILE A 8 12.90 -10.25 0.35
N ASN A 9 13.29 -9.89 -0.87
CA ASN A 9 14.02 -8.65 -1.15
C ASN A 9 13.23 -7.84 -2.16
N SER A 10 13.06 -6.54 -1.90
CA SER A 10 12.60 -5.60 -2.91
C SER A 10 13.66 -5.49 -4.02
N ILE A 11 13.22 -5.22 -5.25
CA ILE A 11 14.13 -4.97 -6.37
C ILE A 11 15.11 -3.81 -6.13
N ASN A 12 14.77 -2.90 -5.22
CA ASN A 12 15.63 -1.79 -4.80
C ASN A 12 16.72 -2.21 -3.78
N GLY A 13 16.82 -3.50 -3.45
CA GLY A 13 17.84 -4.06 -2.54
C GLY A 13 17.46 -4.06 -1.07
N ASN A 14 16.26 -3.61 -0.70
CA ASN A 14 15.78 -3.68 0.69
C ASN A 14 15.27 -5.09 1.02
N THR A 15 15.87 -5.75 2.00
CA THR A 15 15.38 -7.01 2.55
C THR A 15 14.17 -6.76 3.44
N LEU A 16 12.99 -7.28 3.06
CA LEU A 16 11.79 -7.25 3.89
C LEU A 16 11.90 -8.25 5.05
N PHE A 17 12.37 -9.46 4.73
CA PHE A 17 12.72 -10.44 5.73
C PHE A 17 13.81 -11.37 5.21
N SER A 18 14.58 -11.90 6.15
CA SER A 18 15.45 -13.06 5.95
C SER A 18 15.29 -13.94 7.17
N MET A 19 14.93 -15.20 6.95
CA MET A 19 14.68 -16.19 7.98
C MET A 19 15.61 -17.37 7.76
N ASP A 20 16.22 -17.75 8.88
CA ASP A 20 17.01 -18.95 9.00
C ASP A 20 16.15 -20.07 9.58
N PHE A 21 16.09 -21.20 8.88
CA PHE A 21 15.36 -22.36 9.38
C PHE A 21 16.19 -23.20 10.37
N GLY A 22 17.50 -22.98 10.50
CA GLY A 22 18.35 -23.55 11.55
C GLY A 22 18.13 -25.05 11.80
N GLU A 23 18.16 -25.45 13.08
CA GLU A 23 17.78 -26.79 13.55
C GLU A 23 16.25 -26.99 13.63
N ALA A 24 15.47 -26.38 12.72
CA ALA A 24 14.04 -26.67 12.68
C ALA A 24 13.84 -28.18 12.52
N ASN A 25 13.02 -28.76 13.39
CA ASN A 25 12.67 -30.17 13.29
C ASN A 25 12.04 -30.44 11.91
N ASP A 26 12.23 -31.66 11.41
CA ASP A 26 11.66 -32.09 10.14
C ASP A 26 10.14 -31.83 10.08
N TYR A 27 9.66 -31.52 8.88
CA TYR A 27 8.23 -31.38 8.54
C TYR A 27 7.47 -30.29 9.33
N GLN A 28 8.15 -29.22 9.76
CA GLN A 28 7.49 -28.09 10.39
C GLN A 28 7.05 -27.04 9.36
N THR A 29 5.88 -26.44 9.60
CA THR A 29 5.45 -25.23 8.89
C THR A 29 5.73 -24.01 9.76
N ARG A 30 6.33 -22.98 9.18
CA ARG A 30 6.53 -21.68 9.84
C ARG A 30 5.88 -20.59 9.00
N SER A 31 5.32 -19.60 9.69
CA SER A 31 4.72 -18.43 9.06
C SER A 31 5.32 -17.17 9.65
N TRP A 32 5.49 -16.16 8.81
CA TRP A 32 5.98 -14.85 9.19
C TRP A 32 5.16 -13.78 8.50
N THR A 33 4.97 -12.65 9.17
CA THR A 33 4.23 -11.50 8.64
C THR A 33 5.16 -10.30 8.62
N ALA A 34 5.17 -9.58 7.51
CA ALA A 34 5.87 -8.31 7.37
C ALA A 34 5.00 -7.35 6.54
N CYS A 35 5.09 -6.06 6.83
CA CYS A 35 4.49 -5.05 5.98
C CYS A 35 5.35 -4.88 4.72
N ALA A 36 4.74 -5.02 3.55
CA ALA A 36 5.38 -4.77 2.26
C ALA A 36 4.71 -3.58 1.59
N GLY A 37 5.50 -2.74 0.92
CA GLY A 37 4.94 -1.77 -0.01
C GLY A 37 4.53 -2.46 -1.31
N HIS A 38 3.84 -1.73 -2.18
CA HIS A 38 3.57 -2.22 -3.53
C HIS A 38 4.86 -2.29 -4.35
N GLY A 39 4.89 -3.22 -5.30
CA GLY A 39 5.97 -3.32 -6.28
C GLY A 39 6.55 -4.72 -6.41
N GLU A 40 7.71 -4.79 -7.06
CA GLU A 40 8.35 -6.05 -7.39
C GLU A 40 9.31 -6.51 -6.29
N TYR A 41 9.18 -7.79 -5.96
CA TYR A 41 9.96 -8.49 -4.95
C TYR A 41 10.52 -9.79 -5.50
N THR A 42 11.62 -10.22 -4.92
CA THR A 42 12.23 -11.51 -5.18
C THR A 42 12.21 -12.33 -3.91
N LEU A 43 11.53 -13.47 -3.95
CA LEU A 43 11.68 -14.53 -2.97
C LEU A 43 12.96 -15.29 -3.29
N THR A 44 13.85 -15.39 -2.31
CA THR A 44 15.12 -16.12 -2.39
C THR A 44 15.08 -17.27 -1.40
N ALA A 45 15.40 -18.46 -1.85
CA ALA A 45 15.46 -19.67 -1.05
C ALA A 45 16.81 -20.34 -1.31
N SER A 46 17.58 -20.61 -0.27
CA SER A 46 18.88 -21.31 -0.38
C SER A 46 18.96 -22.41 0.66
N ASP A 47 19.63 -23.50 0.30
CA ASP A 47 19.85 -24.66 1.14
C ASP A 47 21.23 -25.24 0.86
N GLU A 48 22.16 -25.10 1.81
CA GLU A 48 23.58 -25.37 1.59
C GLU A 48 23.90 -26.85 1.38
N ARG A 49 23.13 -27.76 1.98
CA ARG A 49 23.33 -29.21 1.87
C ARG A 49 22.40 -29.89 0.86
N GLY A 50 21.42 -29.16 0.34
CA GLY A 50 20.46 -29.64 -0.65
C GLY A 50 19.44 -30.65 -0.09
N ASP A 51 19.29 -30.72 1.24
CA ASP A 51 18.36 -31.63 1.92
C ASP A 51 17.20 -30.97 2.68
N GLY A 52 17.20 -29.64 2.81
CA GLY A 52 16.18 -28.86 3.51
C GLY A 52 14.86 -28.73 2.76
N TRP A 53 14.86 -28.92 1.44
CA TRP A 53 13.67 -28.68 0.59
C TRP A 53 12.81 -29.91 0.27
N HIS A 54 13.27 -31.14 0.54
CA HIS A 54 12.67 -32.43 0.10
C HIS A 54 11.12 -32.55 0.21
N GLY A 55 10.38 -31.97 -0.73
CA GLY A 55 8.90 -31.93 -0.73
C GLY A 55 8.28 -30.76 0.05
N GLY A 56 9.09 -29.83 0.54
CA GLY A 56 8.66 -28.58 1.15
C GLY A 56 8.07 -27.59 0.16
N THR A 57 7.26 -26.68 0.67
CA THR A 57 6.61 -25.63 -0.12
C THR A 57 6.72 -24.29 0.59
N ILE A 58 6.73 -23.21 -0.19
CA ILE A 58 6.64 -21.84 0.32
C ILE A 58 5.47 -21.16 -0.38
N SER A 59 4.70 -20.39 0.39
CA SER A 59 3.66 -19.52 -0.16
C SER A 59 3.77 -18.12 0.46
N VAL A 60 3.45 -17.12 -0.34
CA VAL A 60 3.29 -15.73 0.10
C VAL A 60 1.83 -15.36 -0.13
N LEU A 61 1.21 -14.88 0.94
CA LEU A 61 -0.19 -14.49 0.99
C LEU A 61 -0.25 -12.99 1.26
N ASP A 62 -1.08 -12.30 0.50
CA ASP A 62 -1.58 -10.98 0.88
C ASP A 62 -2.57 -11.16 2.03
N LEU A 63 -2.26 -10.61 3.20
CA LEU A 63 -3.12 -10.74 4.38
C LEU A 63 -4.32 -9.80 4.35
N ASP A 64 -4.25 -8.70 3.59
CA ASP A 64 -5.32 -7.72 3.48
C ASP A 64 -6.42 -8.25 2.56
N THR A 65 -6.04 -8.89 1.44
CA THR A 65 -6.99 -9.44 0.47
C THR A 65 -7.23 -10.96 0.62
N GLY A 66 -6.34 -11.68 1.31
CA GLY A 66 -6.35 -13.14 1.37
C GLY A 66 -5.94 -13.81 0.05
N VAL A 67 -5.40 -13.05 -0.92
CA VAL A 67 -4.97 -13.57 -2.22
C VAL A 67 -3.55 -14.12 -2.13
N GLN A 68 -3.37 -15.36 -2.56
CA GLN A 68 -2.05 -15.95 -2.65
C GLN A 68 -1.27 -15.32 -3.82
N ILE A 69 -0.19 -14.61 -3.50
CA ILE A 69 0.62 -13.88 -4.49
C ILE A 69 1.59 -14.83 -5.21
N VAL A 70 2.20 -15.76 -4.46
CA VAL A 70 3.08 -16.77 -5.04
C VAL A 70 3.00 -18.06 -4.22
N SER A 71 3.03 -19.20 -4.91
CA SER A 71 3.48 -20.49 -4.36
C SER A 71 4.64 -20.99 -5.17
N ALA A 72 5.63 -21.52 -4.47
CA ALA A 72 6.63 -22.38 -5.06
C ALA A 72 6.68 -23.70 -4.29
N ALA A 73 6.65 -24.81 -5.01
CA ALA A 73 7.27 -26.03 -4.50
C ALA A 73 8.77 -25.81 -4.60
N ALA A 74 9.50 -26.01 -3.51
CA ALA A 74 10.93 -25.80 -3.54
C ALA A 74 11.57 -26.81 -4.52
N PRO A 75 12.37 -26.34 -5.50
CA PRO A 75 13.00 -27.24 -6.44
C PRO A 75 14.01 -28.14 -5.72
N ALA A 76 14.38 -29.26 -6.35
CA ALA A 76 15.48 -30.13 -5.89
C ALA A 76 16.88 -29.48 -6.05
N ALA A 77 16.94 -28.15 -6.01
CA ALA A 77 18.14 -27.36 -6.23
C ALA A 77 18.52 -26.63 -4.94
N ASP A 78 19.83 -26.48 -4.72
CA ASP A 78 20.44 -25.82 -3.56
C ASP A 78 20.06 -24.33 -3.43
N SER A 79 19.53 -23.72 -4.50
CA SER A 79 18.96 -22.37 -4.44
C SER A 79 17.92 -22.11 -5.52
N TYR A 80 16.99 -21.20 -5.20
CA TYR A 80 15.91 -20.81 -6.09
C TYR A 80 15.44 -19.38 -5.82
N ASN A 81 15.10 -18.67 -6.90
CA ASN A 81 14.57 -17.31 -6.84
C ASN A 81 13.28 -17.20 -7.64
N VAL A 82 12.27 -16.54 -7.06
CA VAL A 82 11.01 -16.20 -7.74
C VAL A 82 10.75 -14.72 -7.63
N SER A 83 10.60 -14.07 -8.76
CA SER A 83 10.07 -12.71 -8.81
C SER A 83 8.54 -12.76 -8.71
N PHE A 84 7.99 -11.92 -7.84
CA PHE A 84 6.55 -11.73 -7.69
C PHE A 84 6.27 -10.25 -7.47
N ASN A 85 5.07 -9.83 -7.86
CA ASN A 85 4.64 -8.45 -7.70
C ASN A 85 3.59 -8.38 -6.58
N VAL A 86 3.85 -7.57 -5.56
CA VAL A 86 2.82 -7.15 -4.61
C VAL A 86 1.98 -6.10 -5.34
N PRO A 87 0.71 -6.40 -5.66
CA PRO A 87 -0.12 -5.49 -6.43
C PRO A 87 -0.27 -4.16 -5.70
N TYR A 88 -0.49 -3.10 -6.47
CA TYR A 88 -1.09 -1.91 -5.89
C TYR A 88 -2.49 -2.30 -5.43
N GLU A 89 -2.72 -2.36 -4.13
CA GLU A 89 -4.06 -2.65 -3.65
C GLU A 89 -4.96 -1.48 -4.04
N ALA A 90 -6.05 -1.80 -4.74
CA ALA A 90 -7.18 -0.90 -4.75
C ALA A 90 -7.58 -0.72 -3.28
N LEU A 91 -7.47 0.49 -2.75
CA LEU A 91 -7.91 0.79 -1.39
C LEU A 91 -9.28 0.14 -1.13
N VAL A 92 -9.34 -0.81 -0.19
CA VAL A 92 -10.57 -1.49 0.21
C VAL A 92 -11.02 -0.91 1.55
N CYS A 93 -12.19 -0.29 1.57
CA CYS A 93 -12.76 0.27 2.78
C CYS A 93 -13.34 -0.81 3.68
N GLN A 94 -13.15 -0.68 4.99
CA GLN A 94 -13.51 -1.71 5.96
C GLN A 94 -14.83 -1.36 6.65
N GLY A 95 -15.65 -2.37 6.99
CA GLY A 95 -16.90 -2.15 7.72
C GLY A 95 -17.97 -1.37 6.93
N GLN A 96 -18.46 -0.26 7.50
CA GLN A 96 -19.46 0.63 6.88
C GLN A 96 -18.83 1.83 6.16
N GLU A 97 -17.55 1.73 5.81
CA GLU A 97 -16.87 2.76 5.04
C GLU A 97 -17.13 2.63 3.54
N HIS A 98 -17.16 3.76 2.86
CA HIS A 98 -17.34 3.89 1.42
C HIS A 98 -16.06 4.39 0.77
N LEU A 99 -15.79 3.88 -0.43
CA LEU A 99 -14.67 4.34 -1.23
C LEU A 99 -15.04 5.66 -1.92
N LEU A 100 -14.34 6.73 -1.56
CA LEU A 100 -14.50 8.06 -2.14
C LEU A 100 -13.28 8.40 -2.99
N THR A 101 -13.51 8.69 -4.26
CA THR A 101 -12.50 9.15 -5.21
C THR A 101 -12.64 10.65 -5.43
N ALA A 102 -11.55 11.38 -5.21
CA ALA A 102 -11.38 12.78 -5.53
C ALA A 102 -10.51 12.94 -6.78
N GLU A 103 -11.07 13.53 -7.82
CA GLU A 103 -10.34 13.94 -9.03
C GLU A 103 -10.14 15.45 -8.98
N VAL A 104 -8.89 15.91 -8.92
CA VAL A 104 -8.53 17.33 -8.92
C VAL A 104 -7.85 17.65 -10.23
N ALA A 105 -8.47 18.49 -11.04
CA ALA A 105 -7.87 19.09 -12.21
C ALA A 105 -7.36 20.47 -11.83
N ALA A 106 -6.05 20.61 -11.58
CA ALA A 106 -5.46 21.89 -11.25
C ALA A 106 -5.11 22.68 -12.52
N ALA A 107 -5.31 23.99 -12.47
CA ALA A 107 -4.89 24.91 -13.51
C ALA A 107 -3.44 25.34 -13.31
N ASP A 108 -3.09 26.55 -13.75
CA ASP A 108 -1.84 27.19 -13.37
C ASP A 108 -1.88 27.53 -11.85
N ARG A 109 -0.74 27.44 -11.14
CA ARG A 109 -0.64 27.64 -9.68
C ARG A 109 -1.17 26.51 -8.79
N ALA A 110 -1.06 25.29 -9.28
CA ALA A 110 -1.43 24.09 -8.53
C ALA A 110 -0.62 23.91 -7.21
N GLU A 111 0.52 24.58 -7.07
CA GLU A 111 1.30 24.69 -5.83
C GLU A 111 0.65 25.50 -4.70
N GLU A 112 -0.40 26.25 -5.00
CA GLU A 112 -1.04 27.16 -4.04
C GLU A 112 -2.31 26.56 -3.43
N ILE A 113 -2.88 25.52 -4.08
CA ILE A 113 -4.14 24.91 -3.64
C ILE A 113 -3.95 23.72 -2.72
N TRP A 114 -4.89 23.57 -1.79
CA TRP A 114 -5.03 22.41 -0.92
C TRP A 114 -6.52 22.13 -0.70
N TRP A 115 -6.84 20.90 -0.32
CA TRP A 115 -8.21 20.51 -0.03
C TRP A 115 -8.25 19.43 1.05
N ALA A 116 -9.41 19.29 1.68
CA ALA A 116 -9.67 18.23 2.65
C ALA A 116 -11.14 17.84 2.68
N VAL A 117 -11.41 16.57 2.98
CA VAL A 117 -12.75 16.07 3.29
C VAL A 117 -12.82 15.82 4.78
N VAL A 118 -13.75 16.51 5.45
CA VAL A 118 -13.78 16.60 6.92
C VAL A 118 -15.15 16.19 7.44
N PRO A 119 -15.27 15.25 8.39
CA PRO A 119 -16.55 14.94 9.02
C PRO A 119 -17.19 16.19 9.62
N GLN A 120 -18.50 16.39 9.43
CA GLN A 120 -19.20 17.53 10.04
C GLN A 120 -19.12 17.53 11.58
N SER A 121 -18.98 16.35 12.18
CA SER A 121 -18.81 16.17 13.62
C SER A 121 -17.44 16.62 14.16
N SER A 122 -16.42 16.80 13.32
CA SER A 122 -15.06 17.17 13.75
C SER A 122 -14.75 18.66 13.62
N LEU A 123 -15.70 19.49 13.19
CA LEU A 123 -15.53 20.94 13.09
C LEU A 123 -15.60 21.64 14.45
N ALA A 124 -14.51 21.56 15.24
CA ALA A 124 -14.24 22.55 16.28
C ALA A 124 -13.48 23.77 15.73
N ASP A 125 -12.72 23.60 14.65
CA ASP A 125 -12.06 24.67 13.89
C ASP A 125 -11.62 24.13 12.50
N PRO A 126 -12.21 24.60 11.38
CA PRO A 126 -11.82 24.16 10.04
C PRO A 126 -10.43 24.65 9.61
N TYR A 127 -9.79 25.54 10.38
CA TYR A 127 -8.42 26.03 10.18
C TYR A 127 -7.41 25.43 11.17
N ALA A 128 -7.86 24.58 12.11
CA ALA A 128 -6.94 23.89 12.99
C ALA A 128 -6.09 22.91 12.16
N ASN A 129 -4.79 23.17 12.19
CA ASN A 129 -3.65 22.37 11.76
C ASN A 129 -3.58 20.93 12.32
N ASN A 130 -4.65 20.42 12.94
CA ASN A 130 -4.76 19.06 13.47
C ASN A 130 -5.99 18.35 12.88
N LEU A 131 -6.14 18.48 11.57
CA LEU A 131 -7.24 17.92 10.80
C LEU A 131 -7.08 16.40 10.71
N VAL A 132 -8.07 15.66 11.21
CA VAL A 132 -8.17 14.22 10.97
C VAL A 132 -8.51 14.02 9.49
N VAL A 133 -7.46 13.82 8.69
CA VAL A 133 -7.53 13.27 7.34
C VAL A 133 -6.90 11.89 7.43
N SER A 134 -7.71 10.83 7.56
CA SER A 134 -7.23 9.45 7.40
C SER A 134 -7.13 9.12 5.92
N ALA A 135 -6.26 9.84 5.25
CA ALA A 135 -5.53 9.47 4.05
C ALA A 135 -4.56 10.62 3.87
N SER A 136 -3.37 10.46 4.45
CA SER A 136 -2.11 11.07 4.03
C SER A 136 -2.21 12.51 3.54
N GLU A 137 -1.58 13.46 4.23
CA GLU A 137 -1.28 14.78 3.66
C GLU A 137 -0.90 14.67 2.17
N VAL A 138 -1.86 14.85 1.26
CA VAL A 138 -1.56 15.08 -0.14
C VAL A 138 -1.26 16.57 -0.20
N ARG A 139 -0.14 16.93 0.44
CA ARG A 139 0.67 18.12 0.17
C ARG A 139 1.42 17.95 -1.15
N THR A 140 1.03 17.02 -2.01
CA THR A 140 1.30 17.23 -3.42
C THR A 140 0.28 18.27 -3.84
N ALA A 141 0.68 19.54 -3.74
CA ALA A 141 0.39 20.49 -4.79
C ALA A 141 0.09 19.68 -6.07
N PRO A 142 -1.15 19.63 -6.56
CA PRO A 142 -1.39 18.98 -7.84
C PRO A 142 -0.36 19.55 -8.83
N VAL A 143 0.10 18.76 -9.77
CA VAL A 143 1.04 19.29 -10.76
C VAL A 143 0.22 20.13 -11.72
N ALA A 144 0.66 21.36 -12.01
CA ALA A 144 -0.08 22.26 -12.90
C ALA A 144 -0.42 21.54 -14.22
N ASN A 145 -1.68 21.66 -14.65
CA ASN A 145 -2.21 21.02 -15.86
C ASN A 145 -2.22 19.48 -15.85
N ILE A 146 -2.11 18.85 -14.68
CA ILE A 146 -2.27 17.40 -14.50
C ILE A 146 -3.46 17.13 -13.58
N ASN A 147 -4.31 16.19 -13.99
CA ASN A 147 -5.37 15.68 -13.13
C ASN A 147 -4.78 14.71 -12.10
N THR A 148 -4.95 15.02 -10.82
CA THR A 148 -4.57 14.15 -9.72
C THR A 148 -5.80 13.41 -9.20
N THR A 149 -5.71 12.09 -9.09
CA THR A 149 -6.75 11.26 -8.48
C THR A 149 -6.28 10.76 -7.13
N VAL A 150 -7.10 10.96 -6.10
CA VAL A 150 -6.88 10.47 -4.74
C VAL A 150 -8.08 9.66 -4.32
N THR A 151 -7.85 8.47 -3.76
CA THR A 151 -8.92 7.62 -3.23
C THR A 151 -8.75 7.49 -1.71
N LEU A 152 -9.85 7.64 -0.97
CA LEU A 152 -9.88 7.52 0.49
C LEU A 152 -11.14 6.76 0.96
N CYS A 153 -11.08 6.23 2.18
CA CYS A 153 -12.24 5.63 2.83
C CYS A 153 -12.94 6.63 3.73
N VAL A 154 -14.26 6.72 3.61
CA VAL A 154 -15.11 7.60 4.43
C VAL A 154 -16.25 6.80 5.04
N GLY A 155 -16.48 6.95 6.34
CA GLY A 155 -17.64 6.35 7.00
C GLY A 155 -18.98 6.95 6.53
N ASP A 156 -20.07 6.33 6.96
CA ASP A 156 -21.41 6.92 6.85
C ASP A 156 -21.47 8.28 7.58
N GLY A 157 -21.91 9.33 6.88
CA GLY A 157 -22.06 10.64 7.52
C GLY A 157 -22.17 11.82 6.57
N SER A 158 -22.21 13.01 7.17
CA SER A 158 -22.12 14.29 6.45
C SER A 158 -20.71 14.84 6.56
N TYR A 159 -20.19 15.32 5.44
CA TYR A 159 -18.83 15.81 5.30
C TYR A 159 -18.82 17.21 4.71
N TYR A 160 -17.82 17.99 5.09
CA TYR A 160 -17.46 19.23 4.43
C TYR A 160 -16.29 18.99 3.48
N LEU A 161 -16.40 19.57 2.28
CA LEU A 161 -15.24 19.79 1.42
C LEU A 161 -14.65 21.15 1.77
N VAL A 162 -13.43 21.15 2.29
CA VAL A 162 -12.64 22.35 2.53
C VAL A 162 -11.69 22.51 1.35
N MET A 163 -11.70 23.67 0.72
CA MET A 163 -10.81 24.03 -0.37
C MET A 163 -10.10 25.31 0.02
N GLY A 164 -8.79 25.33 -0.10
CA GLY A 164 -7.98 26.50 0.24
C GLY A 164 -6.92 26.78 -0.80
N ASP A 165 -6.43 28.00 -0.73
CA ASP A 165 -5.53 28.62 -1.68
C ASP A 165 -4.72 29.68 -0.94
N THR A 166 -3.40 29.64 -1.06
CA THR A 166 -2.52 30.52 -0.29
C THR A 166 -2.43 31.93 -0.86
N VAL A 167 -2.70 32.12 -2.15
CA VAL A 167 -2.55 33.41 -2.86
C VAL A 167 -3.87 33.87 -3.49
N GLY A 168 -4.77 32.94 -3.82
CA GLY A 168 -6.18 33.19 -4.15
C GLY A 168 -6.56 32.98 -5.62
N ASP A 169 -5.64 32.54 -6.48
CA ASP A 169 -5.86 32.27 -7.91
C ASP A 169 -5.65 30.81 -8.32
N GLY A 170 -5.19 29.94 -7.42
CA GLY A 170 -4.97 28.52 -7.68
C GLY A 170 -6.25 27.73 -8.01
N TRP A 171 -7.43 28.17 -7.55
CA TRP A 171 -8.71 27.57 -7.97
C TRP A 171 -9.30 28.18 -9.26
N HIS A 172 -8.67 29.21 -9.83
CA HIS A 172 -9.23 29.97 -10.94
C HIS A 172 -9.05 29.21 -12.27
N GLY A 173 -9.98 28.29 -12.53
CA GLY A 173 -9.91 27.34 -13.64
C GLY A 173 -9.58 25.91 -13.21
N ALA A 174 -9.25 25.70 -11.93
CA ALA A 174 -9.17 24.36 -11.36
C ALA A 174 -10.58 23.81 -11.08
N SER A 175 -10.70 22.49 -11.01
CA SER A 175 -11.93 21.83 -10.63
C SER A 175 -11.65 20.59 -9.78
N MET A 176 -12.61 20.25 -8.93
CA MET A 176 -12.59 19.04 -8.13
C MET A 176 -13.90 18.28 -8.31
N THR A 177 -13.79 16.98 -8.57
CA THR A 177 -14.93 16.06 -8.64
C THR A 177 -14.79 15.01 -7.55
N LEU A 178 -15.81 14.88 -6.71
CA LEU A 178 -15.93 13.79 -5.75
C LEU A 178 -16.89 12.75 -6.29
N ARG A 179 -16.46 11.49 -6.28
CA ARG A 179 -17.28 10.34 -6.68
C ARG A 179 -17.21 9.28 -5.61
N LEU A 180 -18.36 8.82 -5.14
CA LEU A 180 -18.43 7.55 -4.44
C LEU A 180 -18.27 6.45 -5.49
N ALA A 181 -17.43 5.45 -5.21
CA ALA A 181 -17.39 4.26 -6.04
C ALA A 181 -18.79 3.61 -6.02
N ALA A 182 -19.29 3.23 -7.20
CA ALA A 182 -20.51 2.44 -7.26
C ALA A 182 -20.22 1.06 -6.63
N ALA A 183 -21.06 0.66 -5.67
CA ALA A 183 -21.05 -0.70 -5.12
C ALA A 183 -21.35 -1.75 -6.19
#